data_AF-A0A3M2DDT2-F1
#
_entry.id   AF-A0A3M2DDT2-F1
#
_cell.length_a   1.000
_cell.length_b   1.000
_cell.length_c   1.000
_cell.angle_alpha   90.00
_cell.angle_beta   90.00
_cell.angle_gamma   90.00
#
_symmetry.space_group_name_H-M   'P 1'
#
loop_
_entity.id
_entity.type
_entity.pdbx_description
1 polymer ?
#
loop_
_entity_poly.entity_id
_entity_poly.type
_entity_poly.pdbx_seq_one_letter_code
_entity_poly.pdbx_strand_id
1 'polypeptide(L)' 'MPLSDNDFETLLNDSSKCINGNIEWRADEDQSSCVEFRVEVESETGWPLFVRGSFNPRIPALS' A
#
# COMPACT_ATOMS: atom_id res chain seq x y z
N MET A 1 -2.42 -3.75 -21.24
CA MET A 1 -3.39 -2.78 -21.79
C MET A 1 -3.42 -1.59 -20.85
N PRO A 2 -3.48 -0.34 -21.36
CA PRO A 2 -3.65 0.83 -20.49
C PRO A 2 -5.03 0.76 -19.82
N LEU A 3 -5.09 1.15 -18.54
CA LEU A 3 -6.33 1.31 -17.79
C LEU A 3 -7.12 2.48 -18.40
N SER A 4 -8.40 2.31 -18.71
CA SER A 4 -9.23 3.45 -19.12
C SER A 4 -9.61 4.30 -17.90
N ASP A 5 -10.04 5.55 -18.12
CA ASP A 5 -10.53 6.41 -17.04
C ASP A 5 -11.72 5.77 -16.31
N ASN A 6 -12.61 5.07 -17.04
CA ASN A 6 -13.74 4.37 -16.46
C ASN A 6 -13.31 3.17 -15.59
N ASP A 7 -12.29 2.44 -16.03
CA ASP A 7 -11.71 1.34 -15.25
C ASP A 7 -11.00 1.88 -13.99
N PHE A 8 -10.37 3.05 -14.09
CA PHE A 8 -9.76 3.72 -12.95
C PHE A 8 -10.79 4.18 -11.92
N GLU A 9 -11.88 4.81 -12.35
CA GLU A 9 -12.96 5.23 -11.45
C GLU A 9 -13.65 4.02 -10.81
N THR A 10 -13.86 2.94 -11.57
CA THR A 10 -14.40 1.68 -11.03
C THR A 10 -13.47 1.10 -9.97
N LEU A 11 -12.16 1.08 -10.26
CA LEU A 11 -11.16 0.69 -9.29
C LEU A 11 -11.25 1.58 -8.05
N LEU A 12 -11.25 2.91 -8.17
CA LEU A 12 -11.24 3.83 -7.03
C LEU A 12 -12.46 3.65 -6.11
N ASN A 13 -13.64 3.43 -6.70
CA ASN A 13 -14.90 3.27 -5.99
C ASN A 13 -15.18 1.85 -5.49
N ASP A 14 -14.32 0.88 -5.82
CA ASP A 14 -14.41 -0.49 -5.30
C ASP A 14 -14.16 -0.54 -3.79
N SER A 15 -15.23 -0.75 -3.03
CA SER A 15 -15.22 -0.88 -1.57
C SER A 15 -14.97 -2.31 -1.07
N SER A 16 -14.85 -3.30 -1.98
CA SER A 16 -14.45 -4.67 -1.62
C SER A 16 -12.98 -4.77 -1.22
N LYS A 17 -12.18 -3.76 -1.57
CA LYS A 17 -10.73 -3.75 -1.31
C LYS A 17 -10.44 -3.89 0.17
N CYS A 18 -9.68 -4.91 0.51
CA CYS A 18 -9.23 -5.12 1.88
C CYS A 18 -7.81 -5.68 1.93
N ILE A 19 -7.17 -5.48 3.07
CA ILE A 19 -5.91 -6.15 3.41
C ILE A 19 -6.30 -7.34 4.27
N ASN A 20 -5.97 -8.54 3.80
CA ASN A 20 -6.21 -9.77 4.54
C ASN A 20 -4.90 -10.28 5.13
N GLY A 21 -4.79 -10.29 6.46
CA GLY A 21 -3.57 -10.68 7.18
C GLY A 21 -2.88 -9.53 7.90
N ASN A 22 -1.66 -9.80 8.40
CA ASN A 22 -0.93 -8.86 9.24
C ASN A 22 -0.11 -7.87 8.41
N ILE A 23 -0.07 -6.62 8.86
CA ILE A 23 0.87 -5.62 8.37
C ILE A 23 2.14 -5.73 9.23
N GLU A 24 3.22 -6.24 8.64
CA GLU A 24 4.51 -6.38 9.31
C GLU A 24 5.49 -5.30 8.86
N TRP A 25 5.94 -4.48 9.81
CA TRP A 25 7.01 -3.53 9.60
C TRP A 25 8.35 -4.25 9.65
N ARG A 26 9.22 -3.94 8.68
CA ARG A 26 10.56 -4.50 8.54
C ARG A 26 11.57 -3.37 8.39
N ALA A 27 12.82 -3.65 8.75
CA ALA A 27 13.90 -2.71 8.50
C ALA A 27 14.04 -2.50 6.99
N ASP A 28 14.24 -1.26 6.60
CA ASP A 28 14.50 -0.87 5.21
C ASP A 28 15.80 -1.50 4.68
N GLU A 29 15.82 -1.84 3.38
CA GLU A 29 16.91 -2.60 2.75
C GLU A 29 18.25 -1.85 2.80
N ASP A 30 18.18 -0.52 2.75
CA ASP A 30 19.33 0.39 2.76
C ASP A 30 19.96 0.60 4.15
N GLN A 31 19.57 -0.20 5.16
CA GLN A 31 20.00 -0.07 6.57
C GLN A 31 19.78 1.32 7.15
N SER A 32 18.83 2.07 6.58
CA SER A 32 18.39 3.33 7.12
C SER A 32 17.66 3.07 8.45
N SER A 33 17.44 4.12 9.25
CA SER A 33 16.58 3.97 10.44
C SER A 33 15.11 3.81 10.09
N CYS A 34 14.76 3.87 8.81
CA CYS A 34 13.39 3.70 8.35
C CYS A 34 12.95 2.25 8.54
N VAL A 35 11.66 2.12 8.80
CA VAL A 35 10.94 0.86 8.69
C VAL A 35 9.93 0.97 7.57
N GLU A 36 9.70 -0.13 6.88
CA GLU A 36 8.73 -0.21 5.80
C GLU A 36 7.88 -1.47 5.88
N PHE A 37 6.72 -1.43 5.25
CA PHE A 37 5.92 -2.62 4.97
C PHE A 37 5.43 -2.59 3.53
N ARG A 38 5.18 -3.78 3.00
CA ARG A 38 4.45 -3.97 1.75
C ARG A 38 3.44 -5.09 1.97
N VAL A 39 2.18 -4.82 1.66
CA VAL A 39 1.10 -5.79 1.83
C VAL A 39 0.21 -5.80 0.59
N GLU A 40 -0.21 -6.99 0.20
CA GLU A 40 -1.15 -7.18 -0.91
C GLU A 40 -2.55 -6.72 -0.50
N VAL A 41 -3.29 -6.21 -1.47
CA VAL A 41 -4.69 -5.81 -1.32
C VAL A 41 -5.53 -6.77 -2.14
N GLU A 42 -6.44 -7.46 -1.47
CA GLU A 42 -7.48 -8.26 -2.13
C GLU A 42 -8.51 -7.30 -2.72
N SER A 43 -8.93 -7.54 -3.97
CA SER A 43 -9.96 -6.76 -4.67
C SER A 43 -10.68 -7.66 -5.67
N GLU A 44 -12.00 -7.51 -5.75
CA GLU A 44 -12.82 -8.25 -6.73
C GLU A 44 -12.61 -7.75 -8.17
N THR A 45 -12.02 -6.57 -8.36
CA THR A 45 -11.75 -6.00 -9.69
C THR A 45 -10.65 -6.71 -10.46
N GLY A 46 -9.94 -7.67 -9.84
CA GLY A 46 -8.94 -8.53 -10.49
C GLY A 46 -7.60 -7.86 -10.78
N TRP A 47 -7.38 -6.63 -10.29
CA TRP A 47 -6.12 -5.92 -10.42
C TRP A 47 -5.19 -6.24 -9.24
N PRO A 48 -3.89 -6.56 -9.47
CA PRO A 48 -2.95 -6.74 -8.39
C PRO A 48 -2.63 -5.39 -7.73
N LEU A 49 -3.13 -5.20 -6.52
CA LEU A 49 -2.93 -3.99 -5.73
C LEU A 49 -2.04 -4.29 -4.52
N PHE A 50 -1.28 -3.30 -4.07
CA PHE A 50 -0.53 -3.38 -2.82
C PHE A 50 -0.47 -2.01 -2.15
N VAL A 51 -0.38 -2.00 -0.83
CA VAL A 51 -0.07 -0.81 -0.04
C VAL A 51 1.36 -0.92 0.44
N ARG A 52 2.12 0.18 0.30
CA ARG A 52 3.43 0.36 0.91
C ARG A 52 3.33 1.52 1.89
N GLY A 53 3.86 1.31 3.09
CA GLY A 53 4.09 2.39 4.04
C GLY A 53 5.55 2.43 4.44
N SER A 54 6.06 3.63 4.67
CA SER A 54 7.40 3.86 5.21
C SER A 54 7.31 4.86 6.36
N PHE A 55 8.12 4.63 7.38
CA PHE A 55 8.17 5.45 8.58
C PHE A 55 9.61 5.62 9.03
N ASN A 56 10.01 6.86 9.29
CA ASN A 56 11.32 7.16 9.87
C ASN A 56 11.14 7.59 11.33
N PRO A 57 11.51 6.74 12.32
CA PRO A 57 11.36 7.03 13.74
C PRO A 57 12.23 8.20 14.23
N ARG A 58 13.20 8.65 13.43
CA ARG A 58 14.09 9.77 13.79
C ARG A 58 13.58 11.13 13.33
N ILE A 59 12.54 11.17 12.50
CA ILE A 59 11.96 12.42 12.00
C ILE A 59 10.66 12.65 12.77
N PRO A 60 10.60 13.62 13.69
CA PRO A 60 9.35 13.95 14.37
C PRO A 60 8.32 14.46 13.35
N ALA A 61 7.04 14.16 13.60
CA ALA A 61 5.96 14.77 12.83
C ALA A 61 6.03 16.30 12.99
N LEU A 62 5.84 17.03 11.90
CA LEU A 62 5.63 18.48 11.97
C LEU A 62 4.29 18.71 12.68
N SER A 63 4.35 19.26 13.89
CA SER A 63 3.19 19.66 14.69
C SER A 63 2.57 20.95 14.18
#